data_AF-A0A443RDZ9-F1
#
_entry.id   AF-A0A443RDZ9-F1
#
_cell.length_a   1.000
_cell.length_b   1.000
_cell.length_c   1.000
_cell.angle_alpha   90.00
_cell.angle_beta   90.00
_cell.angle_gamma   90.00
#
_symmetry.space_group_name_H-M   'P 1'
#
loop_
_entity.id
_entity.type
_entity.pdbx_description
1 polymer ?
#
loop_
_entity_poly.entity_id
_entity_poly.type
_entity_poly.pdbx_seq_one_letter_code
_entity_poly.pdbx_strand_id
1 'polypeptide(L)' 'MQQSKSRTLKILVIVWILPCLAATPFLYPSEAIANTLSSKYGVITRLTCFPTFSQKFRR' A
#
# COMPACT_ATOMS: atom_id res chain seq x y z
N MET A 1 26.87 -26.75 9.92
CA MET A 1 26.64 -25.81 8.81
C MET A 1 26.35 -24.43 9.38
N GLN A 2 27.34 -23.53 9.44
CA GLN A 2 27.17 -22.19 10.02
C GLN A 2 26.85 -21.20 8.89
N GLN A 3 25.67 -20.59 8.92
CA GLN A 3 25.34 -19.54 7.96
C GLN A 3 26.22 -18.31 8.21
N SER A 4 26.94 -17.86 7.19
CA SER A 4 27.70 -16.61 7.23
C SER A 4 26.73 -15.41 7.37
N LYS A 5 27.07 -14.48 8.27
CA LYS A 5 26.32 -13.22 8.49
C LYS A 5 26.04 -12.46 7.18
N SER A 6 26.96 -12.55 6.21
CA SER A 6 26.80 -11.92 4.89
C SER A 6 25.66 -12.54 4.07
N ARG A 7 25.45 -13.86 4.16
CA ARG A 7 24.34 -14.54 3.46
C ARG A 7 22.99 -14.13 4.04
N THR A 8 22.90 -14.02 5.37
CA THR A 8 21.67 -13.59 6.06
C THR A 8 21.28 -12.17 5.68
N LEU A 9 22.23 -11.24 5.61
CA LEU A 9 21.99 -9.87 5.14
C LEU A 9 21.44 -9.83 3.72
N LYS A 10 22.04 -10.59 2.79
CA LYS A 10 21.53 -10.66 1.40
C LYS A 10 20.11 -11.19 1.34
N ILE A 11 19.79 -12.24 2.11
CA ILE A 11 18.44 -12.80 2.17
C ILE A 11 17.46 -11.77 2.71
N LEU A 12 17.80 -11.09 3.81
CA LEU A 12 16.96 -10.03 4.38
C LEU A 12 16.68 -8.92 3.35
N VAL A 13 17.72 -8.42 2.68
CA VAL A 13 17.56 -7.38 1.65
C VAL A 13 16.63 -7.85 0.52
N ILE A 14 16.80 -9.08 0.04
CA ILE A 14 15.95 -9.64 -1.02
C ILE A 14 14.50 -9.77 -0.55
N VAL A 15 14.28 -10.27 0.68
CA VAL A 15 12.94 -10.44 1.27
C VAL A 15 12.23 -9.09 1.46
N TRP A 16 12.97 -8.00 1.66
CA TRP A 16 12.36 -6.66 1.76
C TRP A 16 12.13 -6.01 0.40
N ILE A 17 13.02 -6.20 -0.57
CA ILE A 17 12.93 -5.52 -1.88
C ILE A 17 11.91 -6.22 -2.80
N LEU A 18 11.89 -7.55 -2.84
CA LEU A 18 10.99 -8.29 -3.74
C LEU A 18 9.50 -7.96 -3.55
N PRO A 19 8.96 -7.90 -2.31
CA PRO A 19 7.56 -7.53 -2.10
C PRO A 19 7.27 -6.11 -2.54
N CYS A 20 8.18 -5.16 -2.31
CA CYS A 20 8.01 -3.78 -2.77
C CYS A 20 7.94 -3.70 -4.30
N LEU A 21 8.83 -4.39 -5.01
CA LEU A 21 8.81 -4.45 -6.48
C LEU A 21 7.57 -5.19 -7.03
N ALA A 22 7.10 -6.22 -6.33
CA ALA A 22 5.88 -6.91 -6.70
C ALA A 22 4.63 -6.05 -6.45
N ALA A 23 4.65 -5.19 -5.42
CA ALA A 23 3.54 -4.31 -5.04
C ALA A 23 3.48 -3.01 -5.86
N THR A 24 4.59 -2.50 -6.40
CA THR A 24 4.62 -1.25 -7.20
C THR A 24 3.60 -1.21 -8.35
N PRO A 25 3.39 -2.25 -9.18
CA PRO A 25 2.38 -2.20 -10.24
C PRO A 25 0.95 -2.16 -9.71
N PHE A 26 0.70 -2.62 -8.47
CA PHE A 26 -0.62 -2.55 -7.85
C PHE A 26 -0.85 -1.21 -7.11
N LEU A 27 0.23 -0.48 -6.83
CA LEU A 27 0.19 0.85 -6.21
C LEU A 27 -0.06 1.96 -7.24
N TYR A 28 0.22 1.74 -8.52
CA TYR A 28 -0.05 2.71 -9.59
C TYR A 28 -1.17 2.19 -10.52
N PRO A 29 -2.30 2.89 -10.72
CA PRO A 29 -2.65 4.24 -10.29
C PRO A 29 -3.59 4.23 -9.06
N SER A 30 -3.17 3.66 -7.93
CA SER A 30 -4.04 3.67 -6.74
C SER A 30 -4.22 5.11 -6.25
N GLU A 31 -5.46 5.60 -6.28
CA GLU A 31 -5.79 6.97 -5.87
C GLU A 31 -6.20 6.98 -4.40
N ALA A 32 -5.53 7.81 -3.61
CA ALA A 32 -5.96 8.12 -2.25
C ALA A 32 -6.98 9.25 -2.29
N ILE A 33 -8.25 8.91 -2.07
CA ILE A 33 -9.33 9.91 -2.03
C ILE A 33 -9.47 10.42 -0.60
N ALA A 34 -9.38 11.74 -0.42
CA ALA A 34 -9.69 12.39 0.84
C ALA A 34 -11.22 12.49 0.99
N ASN A 35 -11.78 11.71 1.90
CA ASN A 35 -13.19 11.79 2.25
C ASN A 35 -13.36 12.70 3.46
N THR A 36 -13.99 13.86 3.25
CA THR A 36 -14.36 14.80 4.30
C THR A 36 -15.83 14.59 4.66
N LEU A 37 -16.09 14.10 5.87
CA LEU A 37 -17.43 14.04 6.44
C LEU A 37 -17.63 15.27 7.31
N SER A 38 -18.53 16.15 6.88
CA SER A 38 -18.88 17.36 7.63
C SER A 38 -20.27 17.22 8.26
N SER A 39 -20.37 17.53 9.55
CA SER A 39 -21.61 17.55 10.31
C SER A 39 -21.64 18.76 11.23
N LYS A 40 -22.80 19.06 11.81
CA LYS A 40 -22.97 20.15 12.80
C LYS A 40 -22.10 19.97 14.06
N TYR A 41 -21.59 18.76 14.28
CA TYR A 41 -20.75 18.39 15.42
C TYR A 41 -19.24 18.37 15.09
N GLY A 42 -18.84 18.64 13.85
CA GLY A 42 -17.42 18.69 13.45
C GLY A 42 -17.15 18.14 12.05
N VAL A 43 -15.87 18.17 11.67
CA VAL A 43 -15.36 17.68 10.39
C VAL A 43 -14.37 16.56 10.64
N ILE A 44 -14.57 15.42 9.97
CA ILE A 44 -13.64 14.29 9.97
C ILE A 44 -13.11 14.11 8.56
N THR A 45 -11.80 14.27 8.40
CA THR A 45 -11.11 14.02 7.14
C THR A 45 -10.37 12.70 7.22
N ARG A 46 -10.67 11.77 6.31
CA ARG A 46 -9.97 10.48 6.22
C ARG A 46 -9.44 10.27 4.80
N LEU A 47 -8.17 9.86 4.71
CA LEU A 47 -7.59 9.36 3.48
C LEU A 47 -7.93 7.87 3.35
N THR A 48 -8.54 7.51 2.22
CA THR A 48 -8.85 6.13 1.88
C THR A 48 -8.26 5.82 0.51
N CYS A 49 -7.30 4.90 0.46
CA CYS A 49 -6.79 4.34 -0.78
C CYS A 49 -7.80 3.29 -1.25
N PHE A 50 -8.53 3.60 -2.32
CA PHE A 50 -9.33 2.57 -2.98
C PHE A 50 -8.44 1.91 -4.04
N PRO A 51 -8.18 0.59 -3.99
CA PRO A 51 -7.69 -0.09 -5.18
C PRO A 51 -8.71 0.21 -6.27
N THR A 52 -8.25 0.60 -7.45
CA THR A 52 -9.05 1.20 -8.53
C THR A 52 -10.27 0.33 -8.87
N PHE A 53 -11.37 0.47 -8.12
CA PHE A 53 -12.58 -0.30 -8.33
C PHE A 53 -13.17 0.19 -9.63
N SER A 54 -13.39 -0.73 -10.58
CA SER A 54 -14.04 -0.37 -11.84
C SER A 54 -15.32 0.41 -11.55
N GLN A 55 -15.67 1.42 -12.35
CA GLN A 55 -16.92 2.17 -12.19
C GLN A 55 -18.17 1.25 -12.16
N LYS A 56 -18.06 0.03 -12.71
CA LYS A 56 -19.10 -1.01 -12.66
C LYS A 56 -19.28 -1.66 -11.30
N PHE A 57 -18.29 -1.62 -10.41
CA PHE A 57 -18.41 -2.14 -9.04
C PHE A 57 -19.25 -1.22 -8.14
N ARG A 58 -19.37 0.06 -8.50
CA ARG A 58 -20.13 1.08 -7.74
C ARG A 58 -21.56 1.27 -8.27
N ARG A 59 -21.94 0.64 -9.39
CA ARG A 59 -23.31 0.67 -9.93
C ARG A 59 -24.12 -0.53 -9.46
#